data_AF-A0A955RCZ5-F1
#
_entry.id   AF-A0A955RCZ5-F1
#
_cell.length_a   1.000
_cell.length_b   1.000
_cell.length_c   1.000
_cell.angle_alpha   90.00
_cell.angle_beta   90.00
_cell.angle_gamma   90.00
#
_symmetry.space_group_name_H-M   'P 1'
#
loop_
_entity.id
_entity.type
_entity.pdbx_description
1 polymer ?
#
loop_
_entity_poly.entity_id
_entity_poly.type
_entity_poly.pdbx_seq_one_letter_code
_entity_poly.pdbx_strand_id
1 'polypeptide(L)'
;MTTFTPDELTALQAAGLAVFEGRVIHEAQPPITPEVLAAIQARCAGPVPEALIALWSTSFGGRLDYDLSLRLSDTVSAFSFAEIFYPDSHGYHDPWGWMDEQLAFESHDGLLHFLPFGGFEYTDRLFVDLRDGSVVAYMRGLPPAWVHRLHEDVTGRVATDVRDLFRQLALEDDPYAPTQEYAQGGEVREAIDEVESASARDKLHALLRSVVVDWRGALDDGSVSRDERARRLAWGEVVRSDDVALLDRLVDLGCSPAEVLGGGGAPVDHAAARGSLSVVRRLLALDVPVDGALETGSTALPLDLCRELARRDPDVET
;
A
#
# COMPACT_ATOMS: atom_id res chain seq x y z
N MET A 1 -5.60 -21.34 -4.92
CA MET A 1 -6.53 -20.32 -5.46
C MET A 1 -7.94 -20.73 -5.09
N THR A 2 -8.69 -19.84 -4.44
CA THR A 2 -10.11 -20.05 -4.14
C THR A 2 -10.91 -20.06 -5.44
N THR A 3 -11.72 -21.08 -5.68
CA THR A 3 -12.54 -21.22 -6.89
C THR A 3 -14.02 -21.04 -6.56
N PHE A 4 -14.69 -20.20 -7.37
CA PHE A 4 -16.13 -19.94 -7.28
C PHE A 4 -16.88 -20.71 -8.36
N THR A 5 -18.06 -21.20 -8.02
CA THR A 5 -19.02 -21.79 -8.96
C THR A 5 -19.74 -20.70 -9.76
N PRO A 6 -20.39 -21.02 -10.88
CA PRO A 6 -21.15 -20.03 -11.65
C PRO A 6 -22.20 -19.27 -10.82
N ASP A 7 -22.95 -19.98 -9.96
CA ASP A 7 -23.97 -19.37 -9.10
C ASP A 7 -23.34 -18.42 -8.06
N GLU A 8 -22.18 -18.78 -7.52
CA GLU A 8 -21.42 -17.91 -6.61
C GLU A 8 -20.90 -16.67 -7.35
N LEU A 9 -20.40 -16.82 -8.58
CA LEU A 9 -19.96 -15.68 -9.39
C LEU A 9 -21.13 -14.72 -9.69
N THR A 10 -22.33 -15.24 -9.99
CA THR A 10 -23.53 -14.42 -10.13
C THR A 10 -23.90 -13.70 -8.83
N ALA A 11 -23.77 -14.36 -7.68
CA ALA A 11 -24.02 -13.74 -6.38
C ALA A 11 -23.02 -12.61 -6.07
N LEU A 12 -21.74 -12.81 -6.39
CA LEU A 12 -20.69 -11.79 -6.27
C LEU A 12 -21.03 -10.58 -7.15
N GLN A 13 -21.34 -10.80 -8.43
CA GLN A 13 -21.69 -9.72 -9.36
C GLN A 13 -22.92 -8.93 -8.91
N ALA A 14 -23.95 -9.62 -8.37
CA ALA A 14 -25.14 -8.97 -7.84
C ALA A 14 -24.84 -8.08 -6.62
N ALA A 15 -23.82 -8.43 -5.84
CA ALA A 15 -23.32 -7.65 -4.72
C ALA A 15 -22.24 -6.61 -5.12
N GLY A 16 -21.98 -6.42 -6.42
CA GLY A 16 -20.94 -5.50 -6.89
C GLY A 16 -19.52 -5.95 -6.49
N LEU A 17 -19.27 -7.25 -6.43
CA LEU A 17 -17.96 -7.81 -6.11
C LEU A 17 -17.34 -8.54 -7.31
N ALA A 18 -16.02 -8.43 -7.43
CA ALA A 18 -15.20 -9.25 -8.32
C ALA A 18 -13.93 -9.72 -7.60
N VAL A 19 -13.28 -10.78 -8.11
CA VAL A 19 -12.02 -11.28 -7.55
C VAL A 19 -10.96 -11.34 -8.65
N PHE A 20 -9.87 -10.60 -8.48
CA PHE A 20 -8.72 -10.59 -9.39
C PHE A 20 -7.44 -10.88 -8.62
N GLU A 21 -6.66 -11.87 -9.07
CA GLU A 21 -5.41 -12.31 -8.42
C GLU A 21 -5.53 -12.56 -6.89
N GLY A 22 -6.69 -13.01 -6.45
CA GLY A 22 -6.97 -13.27 -5.03
C GLY A 22 -7.19 -12.01 -4.20
N ARG A 23 -7.56 -10.88 -4.82
CA ARG A 23 -8.03 -9.67 -4.16
C ARG A 23 -9.47 -9.41 -4.56
N VAL A 24 -10.29 -9.05 -3.57
CA VAL A 24 -11.68 -8.65 -3.76
C VAL A 24 -11.71 -7.18 -4.19
N ILE A 25 -12.37 -6.91 -5.31
CA ILE A 25 -12.73 -5.56 -5.78
C ILE A 25 -14.18 -5.36 -5.36
N HIS A 26 -14.48 -4.29 -4.62
CA HIS A 26 -15.84 -3.89 -4.29
C HIS A 26 -16.30 -2.73 -5.18
N GLU A 27 -17.61 -2.48 -5.26
CA GLU A 27 -18.20 -1.58 -6.26
C GLU A 27 -17.73 -1.92 -7.70
N ALA A 28 -17.51 -3.21 -7.94
CA ALA A 28 -16.98 -3.74 -9.18
C ALA A 28 -17.89 -3.35 -10.35
N GLN A 29 -17.30 -2.70 -11.35
CA GLN A 29 -17.99 -2.31 -12.56
C GLN A 29 -18.08 -3.48 -13.54
N PRO A 30 -19.05 -3.44 -14.48
CA PRO A 30 -19.14 -4.43 -15.55
C PRO A 30 -17.82 -4.58 -16.31
N PRO A 31 -17.53 -5.78 -16.87
CA PRO A 31 -16.36 -5.98 -17.72
C PRO A 31 -16.30 -5.00 -18.90
N ILE A 32 -15.08 -4.64 -19.30
CA ILE A 32 -14.85 -3.76 -20.45
C ILE A 32 -15.46 -4.37 -21.73
N THR A 33 -16.10 -3.54 -22.54
CA THR A 33 -16.64 -3.99 -23.83
C THR A 33 -15.56 -3.92 -24.93
N PRO A 34 -15.67 -4.73 -26.00
CA PRO A 34 -14.74 -4.66 -27.13
C PRO A 34 -14.65 -3.26 -27.76
N GLU A 35 -15.75 -2.52 -27.79
CA GLU A 35 -15.82 -1.17 -28.35
C GLU A 35 -15.02 -0.16 -27.51
N VAL A 36 -15.16 -0.23 -26.18
CA VAL A 36 -14.41 0.63 -25.26
C VAL A 36 -12.92 0.27 -25.31
N LEU A 37 -12.58 -1.01 -25.32
CA LEU A 37 -11.19 -1.45 -25.45
C LEU A 37 -10.57 -0.96 -26.76
N ALA A 38 -11.30 -1.04 -27.87
CA ALA A 38 -10.85 -0.52 -29.16
C ALA A 38 -10.64 1.00 -29.14
N ALA A 39 -11.51 1.75 -28.45
CA ALA A 39 -11.37 3.19 -28.29
C ALA A 39 -10.13 3.58 -27.46
N ILE A 40 -9.85 2.86 -26.37
CA ILE A 40 -8.62 3.04 -25.58
C ILE A 40 -7.38 2.68 -26.42
N GLN A 41 -7.42 1.53 -27.11
CA GLN A 41 -6.32 1.05 -27.95
C GLN A 41 -5.96 2.05 -29.06
N ALA A 42 -6.95 2.76 -29.62
CA ALA A 42 -6.72 3.79 -30.64
C ALA A 42 -5.93 5.02 -30.14
N ARG A 43 -5.84 5.21 -28.82
CA ARG A 43 -5.07 6.30 -28.18
C ARG A 43 -3.68 5.87 -27.72
N CYS A 44 -3.35 4.58 -27.84
CA CYS A 44 -2.13 4.00 -27.30
C CYS A 44 -1.04 3.88 -28.38
N ALA A 45 0.22 4.13 -28.02
CA ALA A 45 1.39 3.96 -28.89
C ALA A 45 1.74 2.47 -29.14
N GLY A 46 1.24 1.59 -28.29
CA GLY A 46 1.42 0.13 -28.36
C GLY A 46 0.13 -0.62 -27.97
N PRO A 47 0.14 -1.96 -28.07
CA PRO A 47 -1.00 -2.77 -27.64
C PRO A 47 -1.27 -2.60 -26.14
N VAL A 48 -2.55 -2.56 -25.75
CA VAL A 48 -2.93 -2.63 -24.34
C VAL A 48 -2.47 -3.99 -23.77
N PRO A 49 -1.69 -4.03 -22.69
CA PRO A 49 -1.12 -5.28 -22.18
C PRO A 49 -2.16 -6.28 -21.68
N GLU A 50 -1.89 -7.58 -21.89
CA GLU A 50 -2.82 -8.66 -21.56
C GLU A 50 -3.25 -8.66 -20.08
N ALA A 51 -2.32 -8.36 -19.17
CA ALA A 51 -2.61 -8.29 -17.74
C ALA A 51 -3.64 -7.20 -17.40
N LEU A 52 -3.60 -6.05 -18.08
CA LEU A 52 -4.57 -4.96 -17.90
C LEU A 52 -5.91 -5.32 -18.53
N ILE A 53 -5.91 -5.93 -19.73
CA ILE A 53 -7.14 -6.44 -20.35
C ILE A 53 -7.82 -7.46 -19.44
N ALA A 54 -7.05 -8.33 -18.78
CA ALA A 54 -7.61 -9.32 -17.86
C ALA A 54 -8.22 -8.70 -16.59
N LEU A 55 -7.58 -7.65 -16.04
CA LEU A 55 -8.18 -6.87 -14.96
C LEU A 55 -9.51 -6.30 -15.42
N TRP A 56 -9.53 -5.58 -16.54
CA TRP A 56 -10.72 -4.93 -17.08
C TRP A 56 -11.81 -5.90 -17.55
N SER A 57 -11.44 -7.11 -17.96
CA SER A 57 -12.39 -8.19 -18.26
C SER A 57 -12.99 -8.80 -16.99
N THR A 58 -12.32 -8.65 -15.85
CA THR A 58 -12.83 -9.07 -14.54
C THR A 58 -13.71 -7.97 -13.95
N SER A 59 -13.22 -6.73 -13.97
CA SER A 59 -13.97 -5.53 -13.65
C SER A 59 -13.30 -4.30 -14.26
N PHE A 60 -14.04 -3.53 -15.06
CA PHE A 60 -13.55 -2.28 -15.64
C PHE A 60 -13.84 -1.11 -14.70
N GLY A 61 -13.29 -1.20 -13.49
CA GLY A 61 -13.53 -0.24 -12.43
C GLY A 61 -13.65 -0.88 -11.06
N GLY A 62 -14.00 -0.05 -10.07
CA GLY A 62 -14.26 -0.46 -8.71
C GLY A 62 -13.22 0.04 -7.72
N ARG A 63 -13.44 -0.33 -6.48
CA ARG A 63 -12.73 0.17 -5.31
C ARG A 63 -11.94 -0.95 -4.62
N LEU A 64 -10.87 -0.53 -3.96
CA LEU A 64 -9.91 -1.37 -3.26
C LEU A 64 -9.69 -0.81 -1.86
N ASP A 65 -9.60 -1.71 -0.90
CA ASP A 65 -9.39 -1.38 0.52
C ASP A 65 -8.31 -2.33 1.06
N TYR A 66 -7.07 -2.08 0.63
CA TYR A 66 -5.88 -2.86 0.95
C TYR A 66 -4.66 -1.96 1.16
N ASP A 67 -3.72 -2.44 1.96
CA ASP A 67 -2.41 -1.83 2.11
C ASP A 67 -1.51 -2.14 0.90
N LEU A 68 -1.02 -1.09 0.27
CA LEU A 68 0.05 -1.15 -0.72
C LEU A 68 1.26 -0.36 -0.22
N SER A 69 2.44 -0.98 -0.30
CA SER A 69 3.71 -0.33 0.01
C SER A 69 4.67 -0.51 -1.14
N LEU A 70 5.15 0.61 -1.66
CA LEU A 70 5.99 0.66 -2.83
C LEU A 70 7.38 1.10 -2.43
N ARG A 71 8.39 0.41 -2.97
CA ARG A 71 9.76 0.90 -2.94
C ARG A 71 9.95 1.86 -4.11
N LEU A 72 10.09 3.13 -3.80
CA LEU A 72 10.39 4.18 -4.77
C LEU A 72 11.70 4.84 -4.34
N SER A 73 12.72 4.74 -5.20
CA SER A 73 14.10 5.09 -4.84
C SER A 73 14.59 4.25 -3.64
N ASP A 74 15.17 4.88 -2.61
CA ASP A 74 15.72 4.21 -1.42
C ASP A 74 14.69 4.07 -0.28
N THR A 75 13.44 4.50 -0.49
CA THR A 75 12.41 4.56 0.55
C THR A 75 11.25 3.63 0.24
N VAL A 76 10.66 3.04 1.28
CA VAL A 76 9.37 2.36 1.21
C VAL A 76 8.27 3.29 1.68
N SER A 77 7.31 3.56 0.81
CA SER A 77 6.19 4.46 1.07
C SER A 77 4.86 3.71 0.96
N ALA A 78 3.93 4.01 1.86
CA ALA A 78 2.54 3.62 1.68
C ALA A 78 1.98 4.35 0.45
N PHE A 79 1.26 3.62 -0.40
CA PHE A 79 0.68 4.14 -1.64
C PHE A 79 -0.84 3.99 -1.59
N SER A 80 -1.56 5.05 -1.97
CA SER A 80 -3.01 5.06 -1.97
C SER A 80 -3.54 4.51 -3.30
N PHE A 81 -3.81 3.19 -3.35
CA PHE A 81 -4.47 2.56 -4.49
C PHE A 81 -5.90 2.16 -4.11
N ALA A 82 -6.80 3.14 -4.11
CA ALA A 82 -8.17 2.96 -3.66
C ALA A 82 -9.16 2.73 -4.81
N GLU A 83 -8.81 3.11 -6.04
CA GLU A 83 -9.71 3.04 -7.20
C GLU A 83 -9.00 2.49 -8.44
N ILE A 84 -9.68 1.57 -9.13
CA ILE A 84 -9.44 1.24 -10.53
C ILE A 84 -10.31 2.20 -11.33
N PHE A 85 -9.72 3.04 -12.19
CA PHE A 85 -10.48 4.09 -12.86
C PHE A 85 -11.57 3.51 -13.79
N TYR A 86 -12.75 4.13 -13.78
CA TYR A 86 -13.87 3.76 -14.64
C TYR A 86 -14.69 4.97 -15.09
N PRO A 87 -15.39 4.87 -16.24
CA PRO A 87 -16.21 5.96 -16.76
C PRO A 87 -17.24 6.42 -15.72
N ASP A 88 -17.47 7.73 -15.66
CA ASP A 88 -18.43 8.36 -14.75
C ASP A 88 -18.12 8.17 -13.25
N SER A 89 -16.92 7.69 -12.88
CA SER A 89 -16.47 7.69 -11.50
C SER A 89 -16.54 9.10 -10.91
N HIS A 90 -17.07 9.24 -9.69
CA HIS A 90 -17.13 10.51 -8.98
C HIS A 90 -15.78 10.94 -8.37
N GLY A 91 -14.69 10.28 -8.76
CA GLY A 91 -13.32 10.69 -8.45
C GLY A 91 -12.92 11.98 -9.19
N TYR A 92 -11.63 12.31 -9.12
CA TYR A 92 -11.10 13.55 -9.70
C TYR A 92 -11.22 13.57 -11.24
N HIS A 93 -10.80 12.49 -11.88
CA HIS A 93 -11.02 12.23 -13.30
C HIS A 93 -11.41 10.77 -13.52
N ASP A 94 -12.26 10.56 -14.52
CA ASP A 94 -12.50 9.23 -15.08
C ASP A 94 -11.30 8.81 -15.98
N PRO A 95 -11.28 7.59 -16.54
CA PRO A 95 -10.19 7.14 -17.41
C PRO A 95 -9.93 8.07 -18.59
N TRP A 96 -10.97 8.70 -19.16
CA TRP A 96 -10.84 9.59 -20.30
C TRP A 96 -10.16 10.90 -19.94
N GLY A 97 -10.57 11.50 -18.81
CA GLY A 97 -9.93 12.69 -18.27
C GLY A 97 -8.45 12.46 -17.95
N TRP A 98 -8.11 11.32 -17.34
CA TRP A 98 -6.70 10.99 -17.08
C TRP A 98 -5.89 10.78 -18.35
N MET A 99 -6.46 10.11 -19.36
CA MET A 99 -5.79 9.96 -20.65
C MET A 99 -5.61 11.30 -21.38
N ASP A 100 -6.58 12.21 -21.30
CA ASP A 100 -6.50 13.55 -21.88
C ASP A 100 -5.41 14.38 -21.21
N GLU A 101 -5.32 14.35 -19.87
CA GLU A 101 -4.26 15.01 -19.11
C GLU A 101 -2.88 14.45 -19.47
N GLN A 102 -2.74 13.14 -19.53
CA GLN A 102 -1.49 12.47 -19.89
C GLN A 102 -1.04 12.83 -21.32
N LEU A 103 -1.99 12.89 -22.26
CA LEU A 103 -1.69 13.33 -23.63
C LEU A 103 -1.26 14.81 -23.68
N ALA A 104 -1.86 15.67 -22.85
CA ALA A 104 -1.51 17.08 -22.80
C ALA A 104 -0.13 17.33 -22.16
N PHE A 105 0.28 16.48 -21.21
CA PHE A 105 1.51 16.67 -20.45
C PHE A 105 2.74 16.01 -21.10
N GLU A 106 2.65 14.76 -21.55
CA GLU A 106 3.84 13.96 -21.94
C GLU A 106 3.89 13.52 -23.40
N SER A 107 2.76 13.57 -24.12
CA SER A 107 2.70 13.05 -25.48
C SER A 107 3.23 14.05 -26.50
N HIS A 108 4.23 13.62 -27.28
CA HIS A 108 4.80 14.41 -28.37
C HIS A 108 4.25 14.00 -29.74
N ASP A 109 3.69 12.79 -29.85
CA ASP A 109 3.16 12.16 -31.08
C ASP A 109 1.63 12.02 -31.08
N GLY A 110 0.97 12.47 -30.01
CA GLY A 110 -0.48 12.35 -29.82
C GLY A 110 -0.93 10.99 -29.27
N LEU A 111 0.00 10.14 -28.82
CA LEU A 111 -0.28 8.79 -28.33
C LEU A 111 0.20 8.61 -26.89
N LEU A 112 -0.51 7.76 -26.15
CA LEU A 112 -0.11 7.35 -24.81
C LEU A 112 1.01 6.34 -24.89
N HIS A 113 2.08 6.56 -24.13
CA HIS A 113 3.13 5.56 -23.86
C HIS A 113 2.95 4.92 -22.48
N PHE A 114 2.27 5.63 -21.57
CA PHE A 114 1.86 5.19 -20.25
C PHE A 114 0.35 5.35 -20.13
N LEU A 115 -0.35 4.26 -19.83
CA LEU A 115 -1.81 4.23 -19.74
C LEU A 115 -2.25 4.26 -18.27
N PRO A 116 -2.87 5.36 -17.78
CA PRO A 116 -3.39 5.41 -16.41
C PRO A 116 -4.53 4.40 -16.22
N PHE A 117 -4.55 3.71 -15.08
CA PHE A 117 -5.60 2.72 -14.80
C PHE A 117 -6.10 2.68 -13.35
N GLY A 118 -5.43 3.33 -12.41
CA GLY A 118 -5.89 3.40 -11.02
C GLY A 118 -5.04 4.31 -10.15
N GLY A 119 -5.47 4.50 -8.91
CA GLY A 119 -4.79 5.38 -7.94
C GLY A 119 -5.75 5.94 -6.90
N PHE A 120 -5.43 7.14 -6.42
CA PHE A 120 -6.27 7.90 -5.51
C PHE A 120 -6.18 9.40 -5.81
N GLU A 121 -7.33 9.97 -6.19
CA GLU A 121 -7.51 11.38 -6.54
C GLU A 121 -6.40 11.89 -7.48
N TYR A 122 -5.84 13.06 -7.19
CA TYR A 122 -4.75 13.69 -7.95
C TYR A 122 -3.36 13.41 -7.37
N THR A 123 -3.27 12.64 -6.28
CA THR A 123 -2.04 12.50 -5.48
C THR A 123 -1.23 11.28 -5.87
N ASP A 124 -1.88 10.15 -6.11
CA ASP A 124 -1.22 8.86 -6.37
C ASP A 124 -1.82 8.26 -7.65
N ARG A 125 -0.97 7.91 -8.62
CA ARG A 125 -1.42 7.35 -9.91
C ARG A 125 -0.59 6.14 -10.32
N LEU A 126 -1.27 5.15 -10.88
CA LEU A 126 -0.69 3.95 -11.48
C LEU A 126 -0.91 3.96 -12.99
N PHE A 127 0.18 3.66 -13.69
CA PHE A 127 0.22 3.57 -15.13
C PHE A 127 0.72 2.19 -15.55
N VAL A 128 0.28 1.73 -16.71
CA VAL A 128 0.92 0.63 -17.42
C VAL A 128 1.81 1.19 -18.52
N ASP A 129 3.08 0.80 -18.54
CA ASP A 129 4.01 1.06 -19.63
C ASP A 129 3.63 0.20 -20.84
N LEU A 130 3.27 0.83 -21.95
CA LEU A 130 2.77 0.13 -23.14
C LEU A 130 3.87 -0.56 -23.96
N ARG A 131 5.15 -0.36 -23.59
CA ARG A 131 6.28 -1.01 -24.25
C ARG A 131 6.49 -2.45 -23.76
N ASP A 132 6.32 -2.67 -22.45
CA ASP A 132 6.63 -3.95 -21.82
C ASP A 132 5.57 -4.47 -20.83
N GLY A 133 4.52 -3.69 -20.57
CA GLY A 133 3.41 -4.06 -19.70
C GLY A 133 3.65 -3.85 -18.21
N SER A 134 4.79 -3.26 -17.83
CA SER A 134 5.12 -3.00 -16.44
C SER A 134 4.28 -1.91 -15.81
N VAL A 135 4.17 -1.94 -14.48
CA VAL A 135 3.43 -0.92 -13.73
C VAL A 135 4.40 0.14 -13.23
N VAL A 136 4.06 1.39 -13.49
CA VAL A 136 4.75 2.58 -13.00
C VAL A 136 3.81 3.32 -12.04
N ALA A 137 4.32 3.70 -10.87
CA ALA A 137 3.62 4.53 -9.92
C ALA A 137 4.18 5.96 -9.95
N TYR A 138 3.30 6.94 -9.87
CA TYR A 138 3.58 8.33 -9.56
C TYR A 138 3.00 8.65 -8.19
N MET A 139 3.81 9.23 -7.31
CA MET A 139 3.39 9.77 -6.02
C MET A 139 3.73 11.25 -5.95
N ARG A 140 2.74 12.07 -5.60
CA ARG A 140 2.94 13.49 -5.39
C ARG A 140 3.65 13.76 -4.07
N GLY A 141 4.60 14.69 -4.07
CA GLY A 141 5.22 15.19 -2.87
C GLY A 141 4.22 15.90 -1.94
N LEU A 142 4.26 15.56 -0.66
CA LEU A 142 3.46 16.17 0.39
C LEU A 142 4.16 17.41 0.98
N PRO A 143 3.41 18.35 1.57
CA PRO A 143 3.99 19.57 2.15
C PRO A 143 5.15 19.27 3.13
N PRO A 144 6.22 20.09 3.16
CA PRO A 144 7.40 19.87 4.02
C PRO A 144 7.10 19.77 5.53
N ALA A 145 5.95 20.27 5.98
CA ALA A 145 5.55 20.21 7.38
C ALA A 145 5.14 18.79 7.84
N TRP A 146 5.01 17.83 6.92
CA TRP A 146 4.53 16.48 7.22
C TRP A 146 5.72 15.53 7.37
N VAL A 147 6.24 15.41 8.58
CA VAL A 147 7.46 14.65 8.84
C VAL A 147 7.29 13.15 8.49
N HIS A 148 8.37 12.52 8.02
CA HIS A 148 8.39 11.13 7.53
C HIS A 148 7.47 10.86 6.33
N ARG A 149 7.29 11.87 5.47
CA ARG A 149 6.56 11.72 4.21
C ARG A 149 7.44 12.12 3.04
N LEU A 150 7.08 11.61 1.87
CA LEU A 150 7.70 12.01 0.63
C LEU A 150 7.34 13.48 0.33
N HIS A 151 8.34 14.32 0.05
CA HIS A 151 8.16 15.76 -0.16
C HIS A 151 8.36 16.21 -1.62
N GLU A 152 8.87 15.31 -2.46
CA GLU A 152 9.05 15.53 -3.88
C GLU A 152 8.20 14.54 -4.67
N ASP A 153 7.84 14.92 -5.89
CA ASP A 153 7.16 14.01 -6.79
C ASP A 153 8.11 12.88 -7.19
N VAL A 154 7.68 11.63 -7.03
CA VAL A 154 8.48 10.47 -7.39
C VAL A 154 7.72 9.59 -8.35
N THR A 155 8.45 9.07 -9.33
CA THR A 155 7.94 8.08 -10.28
C THR A 155 8.89 6.89 -10.33
N GLY A 156 8.34 5.67 -10.36
CA GLY A 156 9.15 4.46 -10.41
C GLY A 156 8.36 3.25 -10.90
N ARG A 157 9.08 2.28 -11.47
CA ARG A 157 8.51 0.97 -11.79
C ARG A 157 8.30 0.18 -10.50
N VAL A 158 7.10 -0.35 -10.30
CA VAL A 158 6.68 -0.98 -9.04
C VAL A 158 6.21 -2.42 -9.18
N ALA A 159 5.88 -2.86 -10.39
CA ALA A 159 5.53 -4.25 -10.64
C ALA A 159 5.91 -4.66 -12.06
N THR A 160 6.08 -5.97 -12.29
CA THR A 160 6.38 -6.49 -13.64
C THR A 160 5.19 -6.41 -14.58
N ASP A 161 3.98 -6.51 -14.03
CA ASP A 161 2.70 -6.31 -14.72
C ASP A 161 1.58 -6.02 -13.68
N VAL A 162 0.35 -5.85 -14.16
CA VAL A 162 -0.83 -5.60 -13.30
C VAL A 162 -1.12 -6.77 -12.35
N ARG A 163 -0.80 -8.01 -12.73
CA ARG A 163 -1.05 -9.17 -11.86
C ARG A 163 -0.10 -9.20 -10.70
N ASP A 164 1.18 -8.92 -10.96
CA ASP A 164 2.22 -8.78 -9.96
C ASP A 164 1.87 -7.65 -8.97
N LEU A 165 1.39 -6.50 -9.46
CA LEU A 165 0.91 -5.43 -8.58
C LEU A 165 -0.21 -5.91 -7.63
N PHE A 166 -1.24 -6.58 -8.15
CA PHE A 166 -2.35 -7.04 -7.31
C PHE A 166 -1.91 -8.08 -6.26
N ARG A 167 -0.89 -8.88 -6.55
CA ARG A 167 -0.33 -9.82 -5.57
C ARG A 167 0.41 -9.11 -4.43
N GLN A 168 0.87 -7.88 -4.64
CA GLN A 168 1.50 -7.05 -3.60
C GLN A 168 0.50 -6.41 -2.64
N LEU A 169 -0.79 -6.27 -3.02
CA LEU A 169 -1.83 -5.82 -2.09
C LEU A 169 -1.94 -6.79 -0.92
N ALA A 170 -2.02 -6.30 0.30
CA ALA A 170 -2.24 -7.16 1.47
C ALA A 170 -2.98 -6.37 2.56
N LEU A 171 -3.26 -7.01 3.67
CA LEU A 171 -3.80 -6.35 4.86
C LEU A 171 -2.76 -6.42 5.97
N GLU A 172 -2.42 -5.28 6.56
CA GLU A 172 -1.48 -5.21 7.67
C GLU A 172 -2.14 -5.60 9.00
N ASP A 173 -3.44 -5.39 9.10
CA ASP A 173 -4.28 -5.77 10.23
C ASP A 173 -5.39 -6.75 9.81
N ASP A 174 -5.84 -7.58 10.74
CA ASP A 174 -6.99 -8.47 10.51
C ASP A 174 -8.30 -7.64 10.58
N PRO A 175 -9.05 -7.51 9.47
CA PRO A 175 -10.28 -6.71 9.45
C PRO A 175 -11.42 -7.33 10.29
N TYR A 176 -11.25 -8.56 10.78
CA TYR A 176 -12.20 -9.21 11.70
C TYR A 176 -11.82 -9.07 13.17
N ALA A 177 -10.69 -8.42 13.49
CA ALA A 177 -10.27 -8.18 14.86
C ALA A 177 -11.14 -7.10 15.53
N PRO A 178 -11.49 -7.24 16.82
CA PRO A 178 -12.49 -6.42 17.50
C PRO A 178 -12.08 -4.95 17.78
N THR A 179 -10.91 -4.48 17.34
CA THR A 179 -10.27 -3.28 17.93
C THR A 179 -9.81 -2.20 16.96
N GLN A 180 -10.28 -2.13 15.72
CA GLN A 180 -9.84 -1.07 14.81
C GLN A 180 -11.01 -0.30 14.21
N GLU A 181 -11.28 0.88 14.78
CA GLU A 181 -12.04 1.93 14.11
C GLU A 181 -11.10 2.46 13.01
N TYR A 182 -11.46 2.28 11.73
CA TYR A 182 -10.69 2.71 10.53
C TYR A 182 -9.50 1.84 10.05
N ALA A 183 -9.55 0.51 10.23
CA ALA A 183 -8.58 -0.38 9.56
C ALA A 183 -8.90 -0.58 8.07
N GLN A 184 -7.84 -0.74 7.27
CA GLN A 184 -7.95 -1.23 5.88
C GLN A 184 -8.64 -2.59 5.83
N GLY A 185 -9.41 -2.82 4.77
CA GLY A 185 -10.21 -4.03 4.55
C GLY A 185 -11.59 -3.99 5.21
N GLY A 186 -11.96 -2.90 5.89
CA GLY A 186 -13.27 -2.69 6.48
C GLY A 186 -14.40 -2.58 5.45
N GLU A 187 -14.21 -1.81 4.38
CA GLU A 187 -15.21 -1.62 3.31
C GLU A 187 -15.40 -2.90 2.51
N VAL A 188 -14.30 -3.60 2.18
CA VAL A 188 -14.36 -4.90 1.52
C VAL A 188 -15.08 -5.94 2.41
N ARG A 189 -14.79 -5.95 3.72
CA ARG A 189 -15.48 -6.83 4.67
C ARG A 189 -16.99 -6.58 4.69
N GLU A 190 -17.40 -5.31 4.75
CA GLU A 190 -18.81 -4.93 4.74
C GLU A 190 -19.50 -5.34 3.44
N ALA A 191 -18.86 -5.12 2.29
CA ALA A 191 -19.39 -5.56 1.00
C ALA A 191 -19.48 -7.09 0.90
N ILE A 192 -18.57 -7.84 1.52
CA ILE A 192 -18.67 -9.31 1.62
C ILE A 192 -19.89 -9.71 2.45
N ASP A 193 -20.19 -9.02 3.55
CA ASP A 193 -21.32 -9.35 4.43
C ASP A 193 -22.68 -9.25 3.71
N GLU A 194 -22.77 -8.45 2.65
CA GLU A 194 -23.97 -8.29 1.80
C GLU A 194 -24.16 -9.42 0.77
N VAL A 195 -23.19 -10.32 0.60
CA VAL A 195 -23.31 -11.43 -0.37
C VAL A 195 -24.34 -12.46 0.10
N GLU A 196 -25.40 -12.64 -0.68
CA GLU A 196 -26.51 -13.58 -0.37
C GLU A 196 -26.06 -15.04 -0.22
N SER A 197 -25.13 -15.50 -1.06
CA SER A 197 -24.62 -16.87 -1.01
C SER A 197 -23.66 -17.08 0.16
N ALA A 198 -24.11 -17.82 1.19
CA ALA A 198 -23.29 -18.13 2.36
C ALA A 198 -21.97 -18.85 2.00
N SER A 199 -21.99 -19.79 1.05
CA SER A 199 -20.77 -20.47 0.57
C SER A 199 -19.79 -19.50 -0.09
N ALA A 200 -20.29 -18.56 -0.89
CA ALA A 200 -19.45 -17.53 -1.50
C ALA A 200 -18.86 -16.61 -0.42
N ARG A 201 -19.66 -16.23 0.57
CA ARG A 201 -19.25 -15.39 1.69
C ARG A 201 -18.14 -16.02 2.51
N ASP A 202 -18.28 -17.30 2.88
CA ASP A 202 -17.26 -18.04 3.61
C ASP A 202 -15.93 -18.10 2.83
N LYS A 203 -16.00 -18.30 1.51
CA LYS A 203 -14.83 -18.28 0.63
C LYS A 203 -14.18 -16.89 0.57
N LEU A 204 -14.97 -15.82 0.53
CA LEU A 204 -14.48 -14.44 0.53
C LEU A 204 -13.85 -14.05 1.87
N HIS A 205 -14.46 -14.42 3.00
CA HIS A 205 -13.86 -14.24 4.32
C HIS A 205 -12.52 -14.98 4.45
N ALA A 206 -12.46 -16.23 3.98
CA ALA A 206 -11.22 -17.01 3.97
C ALA A 206 -10.16 -16.35 3.06
N LEU A 207 -10.58 -15.82 1.90
CA LEU A 207 -9.69 -15.10 1.00
C LEU A 207 -9.15 -13.83 1.65
N LEU A 208 -10.00 -13.02 2.27
CA LEU A 208 -9.59 -11.76 2.91
C LEU A 208 -8.61 -12.02 4.07
N ARG A 209 -8.86 -13.04 4.90
CA ARG A 209 -7.90 -13.44 5.96
C ARG A 209 -6.58 -13.95 5.38
N SER A 210 -6.62 -14.63 4.22
CA SER A 210 -5.39 -15.17 3.61
C SER A 210 -4.44 -14.10 3.07
N VAL A 211 -4.90 -12.85 2.94
CA VAL A 211 -4.07 -11.73 2.50
C VAL A 211 -3.60 -10.86 3.68
N VAL A 212 -3.95 -11.22 4.92
CA VAL A 212 -3.39 -10.57 6.11
C VAL A 212 -1.94 -11.03 6.28
N VAL A 213 -1.03 -10.08 6.52
CA VAL A 213 0.39 -10.37 6.73
C VAL A 213 0.58 -11.01 8.10
N ASP A 214 0.97 -12.29 8.13
CA ASP A 214 1.22 -13.02 9.37
C ASP A 214 2.62 -12.77 9.94
N TRP A 215 2.84 -11.54 10.42
CA TRP A 215 4.12 -11.18 11.02
C TRP A 215 4.40 -11.91 12.33
N ARG A 216 3.36 -12.37 13.04
CA ARG A 216 3.50 -13.14 14.29
C ARG A 216 3.98 -14.56 14.00
N GLY A 217 3.41 -15.22 13.00
CA GLY A 217 3.92 -16.50 12.50
C GLY A 217 5.38 -16.40 12.04
N ALA A 218 5.71 -15.34 11.29
CA ALA A 218 7.09 -15.08 10.86
C ALA A 218 8.06 -14.83 12.03
N LEU A 219 7.57 -14.22 13.12
CA LEU A 219 8.33 -14.03 14.36
C LEU A 219 8.54 -15.36 15.10
N ASP A 220 7.55 -16.25 15.09
CA ASP A 220 7.58 -17.55 15.76
C ASP A 220 8.48 -18.58 15.06
N ASP A 221 8.52 -18.57 13.73
CA ASP A 221 9.40 -19.46 12.96
C ASP A 221 10.78 -18.84 12.63
N GLY A 222 10.97 -17.56 12.96
CA GLY A 222 12.21 -16.82 12.76
C GLY A 222 12.43 -16.31 11.33
N SER A 223 11.44 -16.44 10.44
CA SER A 223 11.49 -15.93 9.07
C SER A 223 11.34 -14.41 8.96
N VAL A 224 10.92 -13.73 10.04
CA VAL A 224 10.75 -12.26 10.08
C VAL A 224 12.00 -11.49 9.63
N SER A 225 13.21 -11.99 9.87
CA SER A 225 14.44 -11.32 9.41
C SER A 225 14.62 -11.32 7.90
N ARG A 226 13.90 -12.18 7.17
CA ARG A 226 13.94 -12.31 5.71
C ARG A 226 12.70 -11.77 5.01
N ASP A 227 11.58 -11.66 5.73
CA ASP A 227 10.35 -11.04 5.24
C ASP A 227 10.31 -9.57 5.67
N GLU A 228 10.61 -8.67 4.73
CA GLU A 228 10.62 -7.23 4.97
C GLU A 228 9.28 -6.67 5.45
N ARG A 229 8.18 -7.14 4.87
CA ARG A 229 6.86 -6.62 5.22
C ARG A 229 6.47 -7.06 6.63
N ALA A 230 6.66 -8.34 6.94
CA ALA A 230 6.45 -8.85 8.29
C ALA A 230 7.33 -8.13 9.32
N ARG A 231 8.61 -7.90 9.00
CA ARG A 231 9.54 -7.19 9.89
C ARG A 231 9.13 -5.76 10.16
N ARG A 232 8.69 -5.03 9.11
CA ARG A 232 8.19 -3.67 9.27
C ARG A 232 6.98 -3.61 10.19
N LEU A 233 6.04 -4.56 10.06
CA LEU A 233 4.88 -4.65 10.95
C LEU A 233 5.27 -4.97 12.39
N ALA A 234 6.23 -5.88 12.58
CA ALA A 234 6.73 -6.19 13.91
C ALA A 234 7.41 -4.98 14.57
N TRP A 235 8.19 -4.19 13.82
CA TRP A 235 8.75 -2.92 14.33
C TRP A 235 7.69 -1.87 14.62
N GLY A 236 6.68 -1.75 13.74
CA GLY A 236 5.51 -0.91 13.97
C GLY A 236 4.82 -1.27 15.28
N GLU A 237 4.66 -2.57 15.56
CA GLU A 237 4.10 -3.06 16.81
C GLU A 237 4.97 -2.70 18.02
N VAL A 238 6.28 -2.96 17.99
CA VAL A 238 7.23 -2.57 19.05
C VAL A 238 7.02 -1.12 19.46
N VAL A 239 7.00 -0.24 18.45
CA VAL A 239 6.84 1.20 18.66
C VAL A 239 5.43 1.51 19.18
N ARG A 240 4.38 0.92 18.61
CA ARG A 240 2.99 1.17 18.96
C ARG A 240 2.66 0.76 20.40
N SER A 241 3.21 -0.35 20.88
CA SER A 241 2.96 -0.92 22.20
C SER A 241 4.03 -0.60 23.25
N ASP A 242 5.08 0.15 22.89
CA ASP A 242 6.27 0.41 23.74
C ASP A 242 6.89 -0.89 24.30
N ASP A 243 6.91 -1.96 23.48
CA ASP A 243 7.29 -3.32 23.91
C ASP A 243 8.77 -3.61 23.68
N VAL A 244 9.55 -3.46 24.76
CA VAL A 244 10.99 -3.77 24.79
C VAL A 244 11.28 -5.26 24.62
N ALA A 245 10.40 -6.15 25.08
CA ALA A 245 10.64 -7.58 24.96
C ALA A 245 10.49 -8.05 23.50
N LEU A 246 9.52 -7.49 22.77
CA LEU A 246 9.38 -7.73 21.34
C LEU A 246 10.57 -7.14 20.56
N LEU A 247 11.03 -5.94 20.93
CA LEU A 247 12.25 -5.34 20.37
C LEU A 247 13.44 -6.27 20.51
N ASP A 248 13.73 -6.74 21.73
CA ASP A 248 14.87 -7.61 22.01
C ASP A 248 14.77 -8.91 21.20
N ARG A 249 13.56 -9.47 21.10
CA ARG A 249 13.31 -10.66 20.28
C ARG A 249 13.61 -10.41 18.79
N LEU A 250 13.24 -9.27 18.23
CA LEU A 250 13.56 -8.93 16.83
C LEU A 250 15.07 -8.82 16.61
N VAL A 251 15.78 -8.16 17.53
CA VAL A 251 17.24 -8.03 17.47
C VAL A 251 17.92 -9.40 17.55
N ASP A 252 17.47 -10.27 18.46
CA ASP A 252 18.00 -11.63 18.61
C ASP A 252 17.80 -12.49 17.34
N LEU A 253 16.75 -12.23 16.57
CA LEU A 253 16.47 -12.87 15.28
C LEU A 253 17.26 -12.25 14.11
N GLY A 254 18.10 -11.24 14.37
CA GLY A 254 18.95 -10.58 13.39
C GLY A 254 18.27 -9.43 12.63
N CYS A 255 17.12 -8.94 13.10
CA CYS A 255 16.52 -7.72 12.56
C CYS A 255 17.34 -6.50 12.98
N SER A 256 17.63 -5.60 12.03
CA SER A 256 18.42 -4.40 12.34
C SER A 256 17.57 -3.36 13.07
N PRO A 257 17.95 -2.89 14.27
CA PRO A 257 17.23 -1.83 14.97
C PRO A 257 17.45 -0.44 14.35
N ALA A 258 18.31 -0.34 13.32
CA ALA A 258 18.59 0.87 12.55
C ALA A 258 18.01 0.81 11.12
N GLU A 259 17.16 -0.17 10.80
CA GLU A 259 16.55 -0.24 9.48
C GLU A 259 15.56 0.90 9.25
N VAL A 260 15.45 1.36 8.00
CA VAL A 260 14.50 2.41 7.64
C VAL A 260 13.10 1.79 7.54
N LEU A 261 12.17 2.31 8.34
CA LEU A 261 10.76 1.96 8.30
C LEU A 261 10.01 2.82 7.27
N GLY A 262 8.70 2.59 7.16
CA GLY A 262 7.85 3.36 6.25
C GLY A 262 7.91 4.86 6.52
N GLY A 263 8.14 5.67 5.47
CA GLY A 263 8.27 7.12 5.61
C GLY A 263 9.70 7.62 5.88
N GLY A 264 10.70 6.74 5.90
CA GLY A 264 12.11 7.13 5.87
C GLY A 264 12.81 7.24 7.23
N GLY A 265 12.09 7.05 8.35
CA GLY A 265 12.67 7.05 9.70
C GLY A 265 13.07 5.67 10.20
N ALA A 266 14.06 5.59 11.09
CA ALA A 266 14.40 4.39 11.84
C ALA A 266 13.41 4.15 13.00
N PRO A 267 13.36 2.95 13.62
CA PRO A 267 12.50 2.68 14.78
C PRO A 267 12.60 3.73 15.91
N VAL A 268 13.78 4.33 16.10
CA VAL A 268 14.00 5.35 17.14
C VAL A 268 13.24 6.64 16.86
N ASP A 269 13.15 7.05 15.59
CA ASP A 269 12.46 8.28 15.18
C ASP A 269 10.95 8.13 15.37
N HIS A 270 10.41 6.97 14.96
CA HIS A 270 9.00 6.65 15.15
C HIS A 270 8.64 6.50 16.63
N ALA A 271 9.51 5.90 17.45
CA ALA A 271 9.34 5.79 18.88
C ALA A 271 9.38 7.16 19.58
N ALA A 272 10.30 8.04 19.15
CA ALA A 272 10.41 9.40 19.66
C ALA A 272 9.16 10.22 19.35
N ALA A 273 8.70 10.22 18.10
CA ALA A 273 7.49 10.94 17.67
C ALA A 273 6.23 10.48 18.42
N ARG A 274 6.15 9.21 18.81
CA ARG A 274 5.01 8.64 19.54
C ARG A 274 5.13 8.71 21.05
N GLY A 275 6.30 9.03 21.60
CA GLY A 275 6.55 9.02 23.04
C GLY A 275 6.69 7.61 23.63
N SER A 276 7.13 6.63 22.85
CA SER A 276 7.38 5.24 23.29
C SER A 276 8.70 5.17 24.07
N LEU A 277 8.67 5.66 25.31
CA LEU A 277 9.87 5.99 26.08
C LEU A 277 10.77 4.78 26.37
N SER A 278 10.18 3.61 26.62
CA SER A 278 10.92 2.40 26.98
C SER A 278 11.70 1.90 25.77
N VAL A 279 11.06 1.89 24.61
CA VAL A 279 11.65 1.54 23.32
C VAL A 279 12.74 2.54 22.92
N VAL A 280 12.51 3.86 23.03
CA VAL A 280 13.56 4.86 22.75
C VAL A 280 14.81 4.60 23.59
N ARG A 281 14.65 4.44 24.91
CA ARG A 281 15.80 4.17 25.80
C ARG A 281 16.52 2.87 25.43
N ARG A 282 15.77 1.83 25.04
CA ARG A 282 16.38 0.56 24.62
C ARG A 282 17.16 0.70 23.32
N LEU A 283 16.63 1.40 22.32
CA LEU A 283 17.31 1.64 21.04
C LEU A 283 18.58 2.48 21.24
N LEU A 284 18.55 3.49 22.10
CA LEU A 284 19.75 4.26 22.46
C LEU A 284 20.80 3.42 23.19
N ALA A 285 20.38 2.44 24.00
CA ALA A 285 21.30 1.50 24.64
C ALA A 285 21.90 0.47 23.65
N LEU A 286 21.33 0.33 22.46
CA LEU A 286 21.86 -0.46 21.34
C LEU A 286 22.74 0.36 20.40
N ASP A 287 23.01 1.63 20.74
CA ASP A 287 23.80 2.59 19.94
C ASP A 287 23.29 2.73 18.50
N VAL A 288 21.96 2.69 18.33
CA VAL A 288 21.30 2.98 17.05
C VAL A 288 21.59 4.44 16.64
N PRO A 289 21.96 4.71 15.37
CA PRO A 289 22.11 6.07 14.87
C PRO A 289 20.83 6.89 15.09
N VAL A 290 21.00 8.16 15.44
CA VAL A 290 19.90 9.11 15.63
C VAL A 290 20.03 10.18 14.55
N ASP A 291 18.99 10.34 13.75
CA ASP A 291 18.90 11.33 12.68
C ASP A 291 17.48 11.93 12.67
N GLY A 292 17.31 13.13 13.21
CA GLY A 292 16.02 13.82 13.23
C GLY A 292 15.02 13.36 14.31
N ALA A 293 15.34 12.35 15.14
CA ALA A 293 14.47 11.90 16.25
C ALA A 293 14.09 13.02 17.24
N LEU A 294 14.99 14.00 17.43
CA LEU A 294 14.73 15.15 18.31
C LEU A 294 13.70 16.10 17.68
N GLU A 295 13.81 16.37 16.38
CA GLU A 295 12.88 17.25 15.66
C GLU A 295 11.47 16.67 15.67
N THR A 296 11.35 15.35 15.51
CA THR A 296 10.08 14.63 15.44
C THR A 296 9.44 14.41 16.82
N GLY A 297 10.26 14.13 17.84
CA GLY A 297 9.81 13.73 19.17
C GLY A 297 9.79 14.83 20.24
N SER A 298 10.31 16.03 19.96
CA SER A 298 10.54 17.08 20.99
C SER A 298 9.35 17.44 21.88
N THR A 299 8.12 17.26 21.37
CA THR A 299 6.88 17.54 22.12
C THR A 299 6.38 16.36 22.95
N ALA A 300 6.79 15.13 22.61
CA ALA A 300 6.37 13.89 23.26
C ALA A 300 7.41 13.36 24.26
N LEU A 301 8.65 13.85 24.21
CA LEU A 301 9.77 13.33 24.98
C LEU A 301 10.08 14.14 26.26
N PRO A 302 10.43 13.46 27.37
CA PRO A 302 11.01 14.10 28.54
C PRO A 302 12.34 14.83 28.23
N LEU A 303 12.61 15.93 28.94
CA LEU A 303 13.78 16.78 28.70
C LEU A 303 15.13 16.05 28.82
N ASP A 304 15.24 15.07 29.71
CA ASP A 304 16.44 14.25 29.84
C ASP A 304 16.70 13.42 28.57
N LEU A 305 15.64 12.89 27.95
CA LEU A 305 15.75 12.12 26.71
C LEU A 305 16.02 13.04 25.52
N CYS A 306 15.39 14.22 25.46
CA CYS A 306 15.73 15.23 24.44
C CYS A 306 17.22 15.61 24.50
N ARG A 307 17.78 15.79 25.71
CA ARG A 307 19.22 16.07 25.90
C ARG A 307 20.12 14.88 25.56
N GLU A 308 19.61 13.65 25.64
CA GLU A 308 20.35 12.48 25.22
C GLU A 308 20.38 12.36 23.69
N LEU A 309 19.24 12.56 23.04
CA LEU A 309 19.14 12.60 21.58
C LEU A 309 20.03 13.72 21.00
N ALA A 310 19.94 14.94 21.54
CA ALA A 310 20.77 16.07 21.10
C ALA A 310 22.29 15.83 21.22
N ARG A 311 22.73 14.95 22.12
CA ARG A 311 24.16 14.59 22.26
C ARG A 311 24.63 13.54 21.25
N ARG A 312 23.69 12.81 20.66
CA ARG A 312 23.93 11.70 19.72
C ARG A 312 23.60 12.07 18.28
N ASP A 313 22.78 13.09 18.09
CA ASP A 313 22.39 13.63 16.78
C ASP A 313 23.54 14.49 16.21
N PRO A 314 24.09 14.12 15.04
CA PRO A 314 25.21 14.85 14.43
C PRO A 314 24.81 16.22 13.86
N ASP A 315 23.52 16.46 13.61
CA ASP A 315 23.02 17.69 12.97
C ASP A 315 22.53 18.74 13.98
N VAL A 316 22.46 18.39 15.26
CA VAL A 316 22.19 19.33 16.35
C VAL A 316 23.50 19.98 16.81
N GLU A 317 23.77 21.21 16.36
CA GLU A 317 24.86 22.02 16.93
C GLU A 317 24.64 22.21 18.45
N THR A 318 25.52 21.61 19.26
CA THR A 318 25.56 21.75 20.74
C THR A 318 26.15 23.06 21.23
#